data_AF-A0A0L0S2T3-F1
#
_entry.id   AF-A0A0L0S2T3-F1
#
_cell.length_a   1.000
_cell.length_b   1.000
_cell.length_c   1.000
_cell.angle_alpha   90.00
_cell.angle_beta   90.00
_cell.angle_gamma   90.00
#
_symmetry.space_group_name_H-M   'P 1'
#
loop_
_entity.id
_entity.type
_entity.pdbx_description
1 polymer ?
#
loop_
_entity_poly.entity_id
_entity_poly.type
_entity_poly.pdbx_seq_one_letter_code
_entity_poly.pdbx_strand_id
1 'polypeptide(L)'
;MHHERPALPAVRRPRSLLVPRTTRRRDTPPASTSPAMPVQHSEHGVVAPAATATPKPALAPAIHEETVATYKITLRMLDRDAAVPTAAADSTKRLRTVSGDNDGSYDRIRALLPAVRPQSRPQSPTYADVLRGTAASPKRARADPAAALASATTPVPRAHSPPPPATHHRAKLGDPHFSIPRDLPNAQDQDLAVVWLLEQAGAIEYASRNVWLKFVKTVRANYKPPAFHSFTHAVSVTHALYALMRAAGLLGEEGLARRDAVASMVAALCHDVDHEGLSNVYHAAKDTDLAAMYNGVCPMENHHAAVTSALLQSRVSPLHLLDPPTAKSLRTTITSIILATDMGKHDHLLLSASTTSPWPACCETPLVLQQVLMKCADLSNELQDPAAAAVWASALMTELNAEQAALDRAPIAADDVAIARGQVAFLDAKVLPTYRALARLVGVAAVRPFIDRLEAARERYRQTVEAADGGKMDEGN
;
A
#
# COMPACT_ATOMS: atom_id res chain seq x y z
N MET A 1 -79.27 32.68 -17.91
CA MET A 1 -78.36 32.29 -16.81
C MET A 1 -76.95 32.23 -17.40
N HIS A 2 -76.22 33.35 -17.45
CA HIS A 2 -75.21 33.84 -16.48
C HIS A 2 -74.04 32.86 -16.30
N HIS A 3 -72.85 33.18 -16.85
CA HIS A 3 -71.66 33.83 -16.22
C HIS A 3 -70.87 32.83 -15.33
N GLU A 4 -69.54 32.73 -15.27
CA GLU A 4 -68.42 33.59 -15.67
C GLU A 4 -67.08 32.80 -15.58
N ARG A 5 -66.01 33.42 -16.10
CA ARG A 5 -64.57 33.05 -16.20
C ARG A 5 -63.83 33.03 -14.83
N PRO A 6 -62.53 32.61 -14.66
CA PRO A 6 -61.37 33.11 -15.43
C PRO A 6 -60.11 32.22 -15.60
N ALA A 7 -59.13 32.82 -16.28
CA ALA A 7 -57.89 32.26 -16.84
C ALA A 7 -56.61 32.61 -16.04
N LEU A 8 -55.62 31.68 -16.11
CA LEU A 8 -54.13 31.77 -16.08
C LEU A 8 -53.39 32.58 -14.98
N PRO A 9 -52.17 32.15 -14.58
CA PRO A 9 -50.97 32.62 -15.28
C PRO A 9 -49.86 31.58 -15.52
N ALA A 10 -49.17 31.77 -16.65
CA ALA A 10 -47.92 31.10 -17.02
C ALA A 10 -46.71 31.80 -16.38
N VAL A 11 -45.68 31.02 -15.97
CA VAL A 11 -44.40 31.56 -15.47
C VAL A 11 -43.23 31.13 -16.37
N ARG A 12 -42.82 32.10 -17.19
CA ARG A 12 -41.47 32.55 -17.63
C ARG A 12 -40.31 31.55 -17.82
N ARG A 13 -39.90 31.42 -19.09
CA ARG A 13 -38.49 31.24 -19.52
C ARG A 13 -37.75 32.60 -19.49
N PRO A 14 -36.43 32.65 -19.21
CA PRO A 14 -35.63 33.85 -19.45
C PRO A 14 -35.15 33.92 -20.90
N ARG A 15 -35.28 35.11 -21.50
CA ARG A 15 -34.76 35.50 -22.82
C ARG A 15 -33.33 36.04 -22.71
N SER A 16 -32.55 35.69 -23.72
CA SER A 16 -31.33 36.32 -24.23
C SER A 16 -31.45 37.84 -24.48
N LEU A 17 -30.34 38.56 -24.32
CA LEU A 17 -30.12 39.89 -24.92
C LEU A 17 -28.90 39.86 -25.87
N LEU A 18 -29.04 40.65 -26.93
CA LEU A 18 -28.34 40.59 -28.22
C LEU A 18 -26.95 41.24 -28.25
N VAL A 19 -26.20 40.74 -29.23
CA VAL A 19 -24.97 41.20 -29.91
C VAL A 19 -25.09 42.64 -30.48
N PRO A 20 -23.99 43.26 -30.94
CA PRO A 20 -23.80 43.31 -32.40
C PRO A 20 -22.36 43.11 -32.91
N ARG A 21 -22.30 42.50 -34.11
CA ARG A 21 -21.15 42.30 -34.99
C ARG A 21 -20.72 43.60 -35.66
N THR A 22 -19.43 43.74 -35.96
CA THR A 22 -18.96 44.33 -37.22
C THR A 22 -17.74 43.56 -37.76
N THR A 23 -17.61 43.56 -39.09
CA THR A 23 -16.76 42.74 -39.95
C THR A 23 -15.66 43.56 -40.65
N ARG A 24 -14.54 42.90 -41.01
CA ARG A 24 -13.54 43.14 -42.11
C ARG A 24 -12.11 43.15 -41.53
N ARG A 25 -11.02 42.74 -42.19
CA ARG A 25 -10.68 42.07 -43.46
C ARG A 25 -9.21 41.57 -43.31
N ARG A 26 -8.72 40.79 -44.27
CA ARG A 26 -7.34 40.28 -44.46
C ARG A 26 -6.26 41.39 -44.36
N ASP A 27 -5.02 41.03 -43.99
CA ASP A 27 -3.82 41.11 -44.84
C ASP A 27 -2.52 40.71 -44.07
N THR A 28 -1.53 40.19 -44.81
CA THR A 28 -0.12 39.91 -44.43
C THR A 28 0.80 40.87 -45.22
N PRO A 29 2.15 40.81 -45.07
CA PRO A 29 3.06 41.54 -44.17
C PRO A 29 3.62 42.85 -44.79
N PRO A 30 4.67 43.51 -44.22
CA PRO A 30 6.01 43.33 -44.81
C PRO A 30 7.22 43.49 -43.84
N ALA A 31 8.40 43.19 -44.39
CA ALA A 31 9.74 43.31 -43.81
C ALA A 31 10.43 44.65 -44.16
N SER A 32 11.42 45.06 -43.36
CA SER A 32 12.58 45.94 -43.70
C SER A 32 13.43 46.09 -42.42
N THR A 33 14.77 46.13 -42.35
CA THR A 33 15.89 46.28 -43.29
C THR A 33 17.18 46.21 -42.45
N SER A 34 18.26 45.61 -42.97
CA SER A 34 19.65 45.79 -42.47
C SER A 34 20.15 47.23 -42.68
N PRO A 35 21.27 47.66 -42.06
CA PRO A 35 22.63 47.46 -42.64
C PRO A 35 23.70 47.11 -41.56
N ALA A 36 24.61 46.15 -41.80
CA ALA A 36 25.96 46.25 -42.42
C ALA A 36 27.12 46.66 -41.47
N MET A 37 27.98 45.67 -41.13
CA MET A 37 29.48 45.59 -41.15
C MET A 37 30.35 46.78 -40.62
N PRO A 38 31.59 46.56 -40.08
CA PRO A 38 32.57 45.60 -40.60
C PRO A 38 33.52 44.88 -39.60
N VAL A 39 34.27 43.98 -40.25
CA VAL A 39 35.36 43.05 -39.87
C VAL A 39 36.59 43.70 -39.21
N GLN A 40 37.27 42.99 -38.30
CA GLN A 40 38.75 42.95 -38.23
C GLN A 40 39.29 41.75 -37.42
N HIS A 41 40.34 41.13 -37.95
CA HIS A 41 41.19 40.08 -37.36
C HIS A 41 42.25 40.68 -36.42
N SER A 42 42.66 39.95 -35.37
CA SER A 42 44.07 39.90 -34.91
C SER A 42 44.30 38.85 -33.82
N GLU A 43 45.40 38.11 -33.95
CA GLU A 43 46.02 37.22 -32.96
C GLU A 43 46.66 38.01 -31.79
N HIS A 44 46.70 37.42 -30.59
CA HIS A 44 47.87 37.28 -29.71
C HIS A 44 47.46 36.80 -28.31
N GLY A 45 48.24 35.85 -27.77
CA GLY A 45 47.97 35.16 -26.51
C GLY A 45 48.38 35.90 -25.25
N VAL A 46 47.75 35.54 -24.13
CA VAL A 46 48.23 35.76 -22.76
C VAL A 46 47.80 34.58 -21.87
N VAL A 47 48.66 34.24 -20.92
CA VAL A 47 48.73 33.08 -20.02
C VAL A 47 47.63 33.06 -18.93
N ALA A 48 47.33 31.85 -18.43
CA ALA A 48 46.29 31.41 -17.47
C ALA A 48 46.28 32.08 -16.07
N PRO A 49 45.21 31.91 -15.25
CA PRO A 49 45.12 30.73 -14.38
C PRO A 49 43.71 30.12 -14.21
N ALA A 50 43.69 28.94 -13.58
CA ALA A 50 42.59 27.98 -13.46
C ALA A 50 41.30 28.48 -12.78
N ALA A 51 40.15 28.06 -13.33
CA ALA A 51 38.87 28.01 -12.63
C ALA A 51 38.11 26.72 -13.03
N THR A 52 37.75 25.94 -12.01
CA THR A 52 36.99 24.69 -12.05
C THR A 52 35.64 24.86 -12.75
N ALA A 53 35.42 24.10 -13.84
CA ALA A 53 34.13 23.99 -14.49
C ALA A 53 33.26 22.92 -13.81
N THR A 54 32.18 23.33 -13.17
CA THR A 54 31.06 22.47 -12.81
C THR A 54 30.20 22.22 -14.06
N PRO A 55 29.88 20.95 -14.42
CA PRO A 55 28.92 20.70 -15.47
C PRO A 55 27.49 20.89 -14.94
N LYS A 56 26.73 21.73 -15.65
CA LYS A 56 25.30 21.96 -15.51
C LYS A 56 24.55 20.63 -15.82
N PRO A 57 23.69 20.08 -14.93
CA PRO A 57 22.90 18.92 -15.30
C PRO A 57 21.85 19.32 -16.34
N ALA A 58 21.76 18.49 -17.38
CA ALA A 58 20.81 18.62 -18.46
C ALA A 58 19.36 18.52 -17.96
N LEU A 59 18.49 19.28 -18.64
CA LEU A 59 17.05 19.29 -18.47
C LEU A 59 16.48 17.88 -18.67
N ALA A 60 15.77 17.34 -17.68
CA ALA A 60 15.06 16.06 -17.79
C ALA A 60 13.82 16.21 -18.72
N PRO A 61 13.65 15.36 -19.74
CA PRO A 61 12.38 15.27 -20.47
C PRO A 61 11.62 13.96 -20.18
N ALA A 62 10.29 14.09 -20.15
CA ALA A 62 9.30 13.08 -20.59
C ALA A 62 8.95 11.85 -19.73
N ILE A 63 9.04 11.91 -18.39
CA ILE A 63 8.63 10.79 -17.51
C ILE A 63 7.08 10.68 -17.36
N HIS A 64 6.32 11.66 -17.85
CA HIS A 64 4.86 11.69 -17.66
C HIS A 64 4.07 10.85 -18.70
N GLU A 65 4.67 10.49 -19.84
CA GLU A 65 3.96 9.72 -20.89
C GLU A 65 4.02 8.21 -20.68
N GLU A 66 5.12 7.66 -20.15
CA GLU A 66 5.30 6.21 -19.92
C GLU A 66 4.44 5.68 -18.77
N THR A 67 4.34 6.43 -17.67
CA THR A 67 3.47 6.09 -16.54
C THR A 67 1.99 6.14 -16.93
N VAL A 68 1.61 7.15 -17.74
CA VAL A 68 0.25 7.27 -18.29
C VAL A 68 -0.03 6.19 -19.34
N ALA A 69 0.96 5.76 -20.12
CA ALA A 69 0.83 4.67 -21.08
C ALA A 69 0.62 3.32 -20.39
N THR A 70 1.37 3.04 -19.31
CA THR A 70 1.20 1.82 -18.50
C THR A 70 -0.20 1.79 -17.87
N TYR A 71 -0.64 2.90 -17.28
CA TYR A 71 -1.99 3.01 -16.70
C TYR A 71 -3.09 2.87 -17.79
N LYS A 72 -2.87 3.44 -18.98
CA LYS A 72 -3.79 3.28 -20.13
C LYS A 72 -3.82 1.86 -20.70
N ILE A 73 -2.71 1.12 -20.68
CA ILE A 73 -2.67 -0.29 -21.11
C ILE A 73 -3.43 -1.16 -20.11
N THR A 74 -3.20 -0.99 -18.80
CA THR A 74 -3.95 -1.69 -17.76
C THR A 74 -5.45 -1.36 -17.80
N LEU A 75 -5.82 -0.09 -18.00
CA LEU A 75 -7.23 0.31 -18.18
C LEU A 75 -7.84 -0.24 -19.48
N ARG A 76 -7.10 -0.30 -20.59
CA ARG A 76 -7.56 -0.91 -21.86
C ARG A 76 -7.75 -2.42 -21.74
N MET A 77 -6.98 -3.10 -20.88
CA MET A 77 -7.20 -4.51 -20.55
C MET A 77 -8.47 -4.70 -19.68
N LEU A 78 -8.81 -3.73 -18.83
CA LEU A 78 -10.02 -3.74 -17.98
C LEU A 78 -11.30 -3.30 -18.70
N ASP A 79 -11.19 -2.58 -19.83
CA ASP A 79 -12.33 -2.16 -20.66
C ASP A 79 -12.69 -3.16 -21.77
N ARG A 80 -11.91 -4.22 -21.96
CA ARG A 80 -12.08 -5.17 -23.08
C ARG A 80 -13.15 -6.24 -22.86
N ASP A 81 -14.06 -6.06 -21.90
CA ASP A 81 -15.32 -6.83 -21.78
C ASP A 81 -16.44 -6.17 -22.61
N ALA A 82 -16.26 -6.11 -23.93
CA ALA A 82 -17.35 -5.83 -24.88
C ALA A 82 -17.02 -6.25 -26.33
N ALA A 83 -16.27 -7.32 -26.56
CA ALA A 83 -16.28 -8.08 -27.82
C ALA A 83 -15.32 -9.26 -27.75
N VAL A 84 -15.87 -10.47 -27.77
CA VAL A 84 -15.12 -11.70 -28.07
C VAL A 84 -14.72 -11.66 -29.54
N PRO A 85 -13.45 -11.95 -29.86
CA PRO A 85 -13.18 -13.17 -30.62
C PRO A 85 -12.12 -14.05 -29.95
N THR A 86 -12.36 -15.35 -30.12
CA THR A 86 -11.58 -16.51 -29.71
C THR A 86 -10.14 -16.52 -30.22
N ALA A 87 -9.18 -16.39 -29.31
CA ALA A 87 -7.85 -16.99 -29.39
C ALA A 87 -7.30 -17.08 -27.95
N ALA A 88 -7.62 -18.18 -27.28
CA ALA A 88 -7.12 -18.47 -25.95
C ALA A 88 -5.62 -18.83 -26.03
N ALA A 89 -4.76 -17.94 -25.54
CA ALA A 89 -3.46 -18.34 -25.03
C ALA A 89 -3.73 -18.97 -23.65
N ASP A 90 -3.62 -20.29 -23.60
CA ASP A 90 -3.94 -21.17 -22.47
C ASP A 90 -2.83 -21.14 -21.40
N SER A 91 -2.56 -19.97 -20.81
CA SER A 91 -1.57 -19.84 -19.73
C SER A 91 -2.17 -19.56 -18.35
N THR A 92 -3.49 -19.31 -18.27
CA THR A 92 -4.16 -19.26 -16.96
C THR A 92 -4.35 -20.69 -16.47
N LYS A 93 -3.38 -21.18 -15.69
CA LYS A 93 -3.56 -22.39 -14.86
C LYS A 93 -4.98 -22.39 -14.30
N ARG A 94 -5.74 -23.47 -14.57
CA ARG A 94 -7.12 -23.62 -14.07
C ARG A 94 -7.17 -23.23 -12.59
N LEU A 95 -7.91 -22.16 -12.29
CA LEU A 95 -8.11 -21.71 -10.92
C LEU A 95 -8.60 -22.90 -10.07
N ARG A 96 -7.90 -23.15 -8.97
CA ARG A 96 -8.28 -24.20 -8.04
C ARG A 96 -9.45 -23.69 -7.21
N THR A 97 -10.64 -24.24 -7.43
CA THR A 97 -11.83 -23.93 -6.63
C THR A 97 -12.04 -24.96 -5.53
N VAL A 98 -12.30 -24.50 -4.31
CA VAL A 98 -12.65 -25.39 -3.19
C VAL A 98 -14.18 -25.53 -3.11
N SER A 99 -14.69 -26.76 -3.28
CA SER A 99 -16.09 -27.11 -2.98
C SER A 99 -16.16 -27.80 -1.62
N GLY A 100 -16.93 -27.26 -0.68
CA GLY A 100 -17.21 -27.94 0.59
C GLY A 100 -17.37 -27.00 1.78
N ASP A 101 -18.38 -27.33 2.59
CA ASP A 101 -18.75 -26.64 3.82
C ASP A 101 -17.71 -26.84 4.92
N ASN A 102 -17.36 -25.76 5.60
CA ASN A 102 -16.77 -25.80 6.94
C ASN A 102 -17.22 -24.54 7.67
N ASP A 103 -17.74 -24.72 8.88
CA ASP A 103 -18.60 -23.85 9.68
C ASP A 103 -18.05 -22.46 10.09
N GLY A 104 -16.86 -22.08 9.64
CA GLY A 104 -16.38 -20.70 9.70
C GLY A 104 -16.43 -20.03 11.08
N SER A 105 -16.36 -20.82 12.16
CA SER A 105 -16.42 -20.26 13.51
C SER A 105 -15.06 -19.76 13.99
N TYR A 106 -15.04 -18.52 14.49
CA TYR A 106 -13.87 -17.97 15.18
C TYR A 106 -13.53 -18.67 16.49
N ASP A 107 -14.35 -19.60 16.98
CA ASP A 107 -14.04 -20.33 18.22
C ASP A 107 -12.63 -20.93 18.22
N ARG A 108 -12.12 -21.33 17.04
CA ARG A 108 -10.76 -21.85 16.88
C ARG A 108 -9.66 -20.84 17.17
N ILE A 109 -9.84 -19.59 16.76
CA ILE A 109 -8.84 -18.51 16.95
C ILE A 109 -9.22 -17.54 18.06
N ARG A 110 -10.31 -17.80 18.81
CA ARG A 110 -10.88 -16.88 19.80
C ARG A 110 -9.89 -16.42 20.86
N ALA A 111 -8.97 -17.31 21.27
CA ALA A 111 -7.92 -16.99 22.23
C ALA A 111 -6.88 -15.99 21.68
N LEU A 112 -6.77 -15.85 20.36
CA LEU A 112 -5.82 -14.97 19.67
C LEU A 112 -6.43 -13.60 19.33
N LEU A 113 -7.76 -13.48 19.39
CA LEU A 113 -8.45 -12.22 19.10
C LEU A 113 -8.31 -11.22 20.26
N PRO A 114 -8.26 -9.90 19.98
CA PRO A 114 -8.40 -8.88 21.00
C PRO A 114 -9.74 -9.01 21.75
N ALA A 115 -9.78 -8.61 23.02
CA ALA A 115 -11.04 -8.54 23.76
C ALA A 115 -12.00 -7.58 23.04
N VAL A 116 -13.22 -8.04 22.77
CA VAL A 116 -14.26 -7.22 22.14
C VAL A 116 -14.59 -6.07 23.09
N ARG A 117 -14.10 -4.86 22.78
CA ARG A 117 -14.68 -3.66 23.37
C ARG A 117 -16.03 -3.46 22.69
N PRO A 118 -17.14 -3.30 23.43
CA PRO A 118 -18.40 -2.95 22.79
C PRO A 118 -18.18 -1.64 22.02
N GLN A 119 -18.23 -1.71 20.70
CA GLN A 119 -18.39 -0.51 19.89
C GLN A 119 -19.71 0.10 20.35
N SER A 120 -19.66 1.28 20.95
CA SER A 120 -20.86 2.07 21.20
C SER A 120 -21.47 2.34 19.83
N ARG A 121 -22.46 1.54 19.44
CA ARG A 121 -23.37 1.90 18.37
C ARG A 121 -23.87 3.30 18.72
N PRO A 122 -23.64 4.35 17.91
CA PRO A 122 -24.34 5.59 18.13
C PRO A 122 -25.83 5.23 18.05
N GLN A 123 -26.53 5.35 19.19
CA GLN A 123 -27.97 5.23 19.18
C GLN A 123 -28.46 6.36 18.28
N SER A 124 -29.05 6.00 17.13
CA SER A 124 -29.79 6.95 16.33
C SER A 124 -30.79 7.63 17.27
N PRO A 125 -30.85 8.97 17.34
CA PRO A 125 -31.79 9.65 18.21
C PRO A 125 -33.18 9.13 17.88
N THR A 126 -33.90 8.68 18.90
CA THR A 126 -35.28 8.27 18.69
C THR A 126 -36.09 9.50 18.29
N TYR A 127 -37.20 9.32 17.59
CA TYR A 127 -38.12 10.42 17.25
C TYR A 127 -38.55 11.25 18.49
N ALA A 128 -38.50 10.65 19.69
CA ALA A 128 -38.74 11.31 20.96
C ALA A 128 -37.60 12.25 21.42
N ASP A 129 -36.36 12.01 20.99
CA ASP A 129 -35.19 12.84 21.32
C ASP A 129 -35.14 14.12 20.47
N VAL A 130 -35.63 14.06 19.23
CA VAL A 130 -35.80 15.23 18.34
C VAL A 130 -36.86 16.19 18.87
N LEU A 131 -37.92 15.67 19.51
CA LEU A 131 -38.99 16.49 20.09
C LEU A 131 -38.63 17.15 21.43
N ARG A 132 -37.56 16.71 22.09
CA ARG A 132 -37.06 17.31 23.36
C ARG A 132 -36.05 18.45 23.14
N GLY A 133 -35.60 18.69 21.91
CA GLY A 133 -34.52 19.63 21.58
C GLY A 133 -34.91 21.10 21.41
N THR A 134 -36.18 21.49 21.56
CA THR A 134 -36.63 22.89 21.30
C THR A 134 -36.94 23.71 22.55
N ALA A 135 -36.28 23.45 23.67
CA ALA A 135 -36.37 24.34 24.82
C ALA A 135 -35.09 24.32 25.67
N ALA A 136 -34.23 25.32 25.43
CA ALA A 136 -33.40 26.05 26.41
C ALA A 136 -31.94 26.27 25.94
N SER A 137 -31.56 27.54 25.87
CA SER A 137 -30.21 28.07 26.06
C SER A 137 -30.28 29.09 27.21
N PRO A 138 -29.15 29.59 27.74
CA PRO A 138 -28.11 28.85 28.46
C PRO A 138 -27.92 29.46 29.88
N LYS A 139 -27.39 28.71 30.85
CA LYS A 139 -26.88 29.30 32.10
C LYS A 139 -25.41 28.96 32.31
N ARG A 140 -24.60 30.02 32.27
CA ARG A 140 -23.23 30.11 32.80
C ARG A 140 -23.19 29.67 34.27
N ALA A 141 -22.16 28.94 34.64
CA ALA A 141 -21.65 28.89 36.00
C ALA A 141 -20.11 29.03 35.97
N ARG A 142 -19.61 29.86 36.88
CA ARG A 142 -18.22 30.22 37.15
C ARG A 142 -17.74 29.51 38.43
N ALA A 143 -16.42 29.60 38.65
CA ALA A 143 -15.63 29.40 39.90
C ALA A 143 -15.07 27.98 40.11
N ASP A 144 -13.85 27.76 40.61
CA ASP A 144 -12.71 28.62 40.95
C ASP A 144 -11.45 27.72 41.13
N PRO A 145 -10.21 28.26 41.11
CA PRO A 145 -8.97 27.50 41.14
C PRO A 145 -8.34 27.49 42.55
N ALA A 146 -8.01 26.32 43.11
CA ALA A 146 -7.04 26.20 44.21
C ALA A 146 -6.71 24.73 44.53
N ALA A 147 -5.53 24.28 44.14
CA ALA A 147 -4.73 23.27 44.88
C ALA A 147 -3.36 23.13 44.20
N ALA A 148 -2.46 24.07 44.49
CA ALA A 148 -1.05 23.97 44.18
C ALA A 148 -0.25 24.34 45.44
N LEU A 149 0.39 23.34 46.07
CA LEU A 149 1.78 23.39 46.53
C LEU A 149 2.11 22.08 47.28
N ALA A 150 3.16 21.37 46.84
CA ALA A 150 4.42 21.34 47.58
C ALA A 150 5.32 20.15 47.14
N SER A 151 6.49 20.52 46.61
CA SER A 151 7.81 19.93 46.91
C SER A 151 8.05 18.42 46.73
N ALA A 152 8.87 18.08 45.73
CA ALA A 152 9.81 16.96 45.84
C ALA A 152 11.08 17.24 45.00
N THR A 153 12.18 17.59 45.69
CA THR A 153 13.56 17.45 45.20
C THR A 153 14.06 16.05 45.60
N THR A 154 14.52 15.24 44.65
CA THR A 154 15.43 14.07 44.83
C THR A 154 15.78 13.46 43.45
N PRO A 155 16.86 12.66 43.32
CA PRO A 155 17.88 12.83 42.28
C PRO A 155 17.69 11.97 41.02
N VAL A 156 18.40 12.36 39.96
CA VAL A 156 18.57 11.63 38.70
C VAL A 156 19.15 10.23 38.94
N PRO A 157 18.46 9.12 38.59
CA PRO A 157 19.07 7.81 38.55
C PRO A 157 19.77 7.58 37.20
N ARG A 158 21.00 7.06 37.27
CA ARG A 158 21.76 6.53 36.15
C ARG A 158 20.96 5.47 35.39
N ALA A 159 21.14 5.44 34.07
CA ALA A 159 20.60 4.45 33.16
C ALA A 159 21.06 3.03 33.55
N HIS A 160 20.18 2.31 34.24
CA HIS A 160 20.17 0.85 34.23
C HIS A 160 18.94 0.44 33.42
N SER A 161 19.15 -0.32 32.36
CA SER A 161 18.10 -0.89 31.53
C SER A 161 17.03 -1.52 32.44
N PRO A 162 15.74 -1.20 32.24
CA PRO A 162 14.70 -1.85 33.02
C PRO A 162 14.75 -3.36 32.75
N PRO A 163 14.62 -4.21 33.79
CA PRO A 163 14.41 -5.64 33.56
C PRO A 163 13.14 -5.82 32.71
N PRO A 164 13.09 -6.83 31.82
CA PRO A 164 11.93 -7.03 30.97
C PRO A 164 10.68 -7.19 31.85
N PRO A 165 9.55 -6.53 31.52
CA PRO A 165 8.35 -6.62 32.32
C PRO A 165 7.87 -8.08 32.40
N ALA A 166 7.83 -8.61 33.62
CA ALA A 166 7.25 -9.90 33.93
C ALA A 166 5.72 -9.82 33.79
N THR A 167 5.22 -9.98 32.57
CA THR A 167 3.90 -10.48 32.15
C THR A 167 3.89 -10.46 30.63
N HIS A 168 4.29 -11.56 29.98
CA HIS A 168 4.12 -11.68 28.53
C HIS A 168 2.62 -11.80 28.22
N HIS A 169 1.92 -10.68 28.13
CA HIS A 169 0.66 -10.64 27.40
C HIS A 169 0.97 -11.07 25.97
N ARG A 170 0.65 -12.32 25.64
CA ARG A 170 0.79 -12.84 24.28
C ARG A 170 0.10 -11.89 23.32
N ALA A 171 0.83 -11.39 22.33
CA ALA A 171 0.31 -10.49 21.31
C ALA A 171 -0.99 -11.05 20.72
N LYS A 172 -1.93 -10.17 20.38
CA LYS A 172 -3.21 -10.55 19.78
C LYS A 172 -3.21 -10.24 18.29
N LEU A 173 -4.09 -10.88 17.55
CA LEU A 173 -4.28 -10.59 16.13
C LEU A 173 -4.57 -9.09 15.94
N GLY A 174 -3.86 -8.47 15.00
CA GLY A 174 -3.87 -7.02 14.79
C GLY A 174 -2.90 -6.21 15.68
N ASP A 175 -2.09 -6.86 16.51
CA ASP A 175 -0.93 -6.25 17.20
C ASP A 175 0.33 -6.36 16.32
N PRO A 176 1.19 -5.33 16.20
CA PRO A 176 2.45 -5.39 15.45
C PRO A 176 3.45 -6.46 15.92
N HIS A 177 3.35 -6.97 17.15
CA HIS A 177 4.18 -8.08 17.65
C HIS A 177 3.64 -9.48 17.32
N PHE A 178 2.42 -9.57 16.78
CA PHE A 178 1.84 -10.85 16.42
C PHE A 178 2.51 -11.39 15.17
N SER A 179 3.13 -12.57 15.27
CA SER A 179 3.83 -13.20 14.14
C SER A 179 2.98 -14.32 13.57
N ILE A 180 2.55 -14.20 12.32
CA ILE A 180 1.75 -15.26 11.67
C ILE A 180 2.44 -16.63 11.71
N PRO A 181 3.72 -16.80 11.29
CA PRO A 181 4.33 -18.13 11.26
C PRO A 181 4.52 -18.73 12.65
N ARG A 182 4.77 -17.92 13.69
CA ARG A 182 4.92 -18.41 15.07
C ARG A 182 3.59 -18.63 15.78
N ASP A 183 2.71 -17.63 15.75
CA ASP A 183 1.50 -17.57 16.56
C ASP A 183 0.29 -18.20 15.87
N LEU A 184 0.34 -18.36 14.54
CA LEU A 184 -0.75 -18.89 13.72
C LEU A 184 -0.22 -19.81 12.58
N PRO A 185 0.51 -20.90 12.89
CA PRO A 185 1.15 -21.74 11.88
C PRO A 185 0.16 -22.57 11.02
N ASN A 186 -1.07 -22.77 11.48
CA ASN A 186 -2.06 -23.59 10.80
C ASN A 186 -2.79 -22.81 9.69
N ALA A 187 -2.81 -23.36 8.47
CA ALA A 187 -3.43 -22.70 7.32
C ALA A 187 -4.95 -22.47 7.44
N GLN A 188 -5.69 -23.35 8.12
CA GLN A 188 -7.13 -23.15 8.35
C GLN A 188 -7.39 -22.02 9.35
N ASP A 189 -6.52 -21.89 10.35
CA ASP A 189 -6.62 -20.79 11.32
C ASP A 189 -6.19 -19.46 10.68
N GLN A 190 -5.23 -19.49 9.74
CA GLN A 190 -4.90 -18.35 8.89
C GLN A 190 -6.09 -17.91 8.02
N ASP A 191 -6.86 -18.85 7.44
CA ASP A 191 -8.09 -18.50 6.70
C ASP A 191 -9.06 -17.70 7.59
N LEU A 192 -9.28 -18.17 8.82
CA LEU A 192 -10.17 -17.50 9.78
C LEU A 192 -9.62 -16.15 10.22
N ALA A 193 -8.32 -16.03 10.46
CA ALA A 193 -7.71 -14.77 10.85
C ALA A 193 -7.83 -13.71 9.74
N VAL A 194 -7.64 -14.09 8.48
CA VAL A 194 -7.84 -13.20 7.33
C VAL A 194 -9.30 -12.75 7.24
N VAL A 195 -10.27 -13.66 7.40
CA VAL A 195 -11.68 -13.27 7.43
C VAL A 195 -11.94 -12.29 8.56
N TRP A 196 -11.41 -12.51 9.76
CA TRP A 196 -11.53 -11.57 10.88
C TRP A 196 -10.99 -10.18 10.56
N LEU A 197 -9.79 -10.11 9.97
CA LEU A 197 -9.17 -8.85 9.56
C LEU A 197 -10.01 -8.13 8.49
N LEU A 198 -10.56 -8.87 7.52
CA LEU A 198 -11.48 -8.34 6.52
C LEU A 198 -12.77 -7.80 7.16
N GLU A 199 -13.35 -8.50 8.15
CA GLU A 199 -14.52 -8.01 8.88
C GLU A 199 -14.23 -6.69 9.60
N GLN A 200 -13.05 -6.57 10.23
CA GLN A 200 -12.63 -5.31 10.87
C GLN A 200 -12.45 -4.16 9.87
N ALA A 201 -12.15 -4.46 8.60
CA ALA A 201 -12.06 -3.48 7.53
C ALA A 201 -13.43 -3.15 6.88
N GLY A 202 -14.53 -3.76 7.32
CA GLY A 202 -15.88 -3.52 6.80
C GLY A 202 -16.33 -4.49 5.71
N ALA A 203 -15.62 -5.61 5.49
CA ALA A 203 -15.94 -6.56 4.41
C ALA A 203 -17.35 -7.18 4.52
N ILE A 204 -17.92 -7.24 5.72
CA ILE A 204 -19.27 -7.78 5.97
C ILE A 204 -20.38 -6.99 5.30
N GLU A 205 -20.12 -5.75 4.89
CA GLU A 205 -21.08 -4.91 4.16
C GLU A 205 -21.22 -5.34 2.69
N TYR A 206 -20.23 -6.07 2.16
CA TYR A 206 -20.19 -6.50 0.76
C TYR A 206 -20.65 -7.96 0.58
N ALA A 207 -20.38 -8.82 1.55
CA ALA A 207 -20.80 -10.22 1.54
C ALA A 207 -20.77 -10.82 2.94
N SER A 208 -21.50 -11.94 3.12
CA SER A 208 -21.49 -12.65 4.41
C SER A 208 -20.12 -13.27 4.70
N ARG A 209 -19.85 -13.52 5.99
CA ARG A 209 -18.63 -14.20 6.46
C ARG A 209 -18.33 -15.48 5.68
N ASN A 210 -19.34 -16.30 5.41
CA ASN A 210 -19.15 -17.58 4.73
C ASN A 210 -18.69 -17.40 3.28
N VAL A 211 -19.15 -16.36 2.59
CA VAL A 211 -18.71 -16.03 1.24
C VAL A 211 -17.24 -15.60 1.27
N TRP A 212 -16.86 -14.71 2.20
CA TRP A 212 -15.47 -14.31 2.38
C TRP A 212 -14.56 -15.49 2.73
N LEU A 213 -14.98 -16.37 3.64
CA LEU A 213 -14.20 -17.56 4.00
C LEU A 213 -13.98 -18.49 2.80
N LYS A 214 -15.01 -18.68 1.97
CA LYS A 214 -14.89 -19.47 0.73
C LYS A 214 -13.93 -18.82 -0.26
N PHE A 215 -13.98 -17.50 -0.39
CA PHE A 215 -13.04 -16.74 -1.22
C PHE A 215 -11.60 -16.87 -0.72
N VAL A 216 -11.35 -16.64 0.58
CA VAL A 216 -10.01 -16.78 1.21
C VAL A 216 -9.44 -18.19 1.00
N LYS A 217 -10.24 -19.24 1.22
CA LYS A 217 -9.83 -20.63 0.94
C LYS A 217 -9.48 -20.86 -0.53
N THR A 218 -10.22 -20.23 -1.43
CA THR A 218 -9.95 -20.30 -2.87
C THR A 218 -8.65 -19.58 -3.20
N VAL A 219 -8.42 -18.38 -2.67
CA VAL A 219 -7.15 -17.65 -2.82
C VAL A 219 -5.99 -18.51 -2.32
N ARG A 220 -6.07 -19.05 -1.10
CA ARG A 220 -5.06 -19.95 -0.53
C ARG A 220 -4.76 -21.15 -1.43
N ALA A 221 -5.79 -21.77 -2.01
CA ALA A 221 -5.61 -22.93 -2.89
C ALA A 221 -4.82 -22.60 -4.17
N ASN A 222 -4.75 -21.32 -4.56
CA ASN A 222 -4.00 -20.81 -5.72
C ASN A 222 -2.63 -20.24 -5.35
N TYR A 223 -2.26 -20.19 -4.06
CA TYR A 223 -0.85 -20.01 -3.68
C TYR A 223 -0.09 -21.32 -3.85
N LYS A 224 1.13 -21.21 -4.38
CA LYS A 224 2.10 -22.30 -4.36
C LYS A 224 2.89 -22.26 -3.03
N PRO A 225 3.71 -23.28 -2.73
CA PRO A 225 4.46 -23.32 -1.49
C PRO A 225 5.97 -23.05 -1.68
N PRO A 226 6.42 -21.91 -2.26
CA PRO A 226 7.83 -21.53 -2.13
C PRO A 226 8.12 -21.13 -0.67
N ALA A 227 9.40 -21.03 -0.32
CA ALA A 227 9.80 -20.82 1.07
C ALA A 227 9.32 -19.47 1.63
N PHE A 228 9.37 -18.40 0.83
CA PHE A 228 9.01 -17.05 1.25
C PHE A 228 7.64 -16.62 0.72
N HIS A 229 7.47 -16.49 -0.61
CA HIS A 229 6.26 -15.95 -1.27
C HIS A 229 5.09 -16.95 -1.25
N SER A 230 4.69 -17.35 -0.05
CA SER A 230 3.67 -18.34 0.27
C SER A 230 2.38 -17.69 0.75
N PHE A 231 1.31 -18.48 0.93
CA PHE A 231 0.07 -17.96 1.54
C PHE A 231 0.31 -17.36 2.94
N THR A 232 1.25 -17.92 3.71
CA THR A 232 1.58 -17.41 5.04
C THR A 232 2.23 -16.02 4.98
N HIS A 233 3.03 -15.73 3.94
CA HIS A 233 3.51 -14.36 3.68
C HIS A 233 2.34 -13.42 3.37
N ALA A 234 1.44 -13.80 2.47
CA ALA A 234 0.27 -12.99 2.15
C ALA A 234 -0.62 -12.68 3.39
N VAL A 235 -0.77 -13.64 4.30
CA VAL A 235 -1.48 -13.44 5.58
C VAL A 235 -0.72 -12.47 6.48
N SER A 236 0.61 -12.57 6.55
CA SER A 236 1.49 -11.63 7.28
C SER A 236 1.35 -10.21 6.76
N VAL A 237 1.40 -10.02 5.44
CA VAL A 237 1.22 -8.72 4.79
C VAL A 237 -0.19 -8.16 5.03
N THR A 238 -1.22 -9.01 4.94
CA THR A 238 -2.61 -8.61 5.24
C THR A 238 -2.77 -8.14 6.69
N HIS A 239 -2.14 -8.84 7.64
CA HIS A 239 -2.15 -8.47 9.06
C HIS A 239 -1.37 -7.18 9.34
N ALA A 240 -0.17 -7.03 8.76
CA ALA A 240 0.64 -5.82 8.89
C ALA A 240 -0.08 -4.60 8.31
N LEU A 241 -0.73 -4.75 7.15
CA LEU A 241 -1.54 -3.70 6.52
C LEU A 241 -2.69 -3.25 7.44
N TYR A 242 -3.41 -4.19 8.04
CA TYR A 242 -4.44 -3.88 9.03
C TYR A 242 -3.87 -3.11 10.23
N ALA A 243 -2.73 -3.55 10.78
CA ALA A 243 -2.10 -2.89 11.92
C ALA A 243 -1.67 -1.45 11.58
N LEU A 244 -1.10 -1.23 10.40
CA LEU A 244 -0.73 0.10 9.89
C LEU A 244 -1.95 1.01 9.71
N MET A 245 -3.01 0.52 9.04
CA MET A 245 -4.24 1.29 8.86
C MET A 245 -4.90 1.65 10.19
N ARG A 246 -4.93 0.70 11.14
CA ARG A 246 -5.47 0.92 12.48
C ARG A 246 -4.66 1.99 13.24
N ALA A 247 -3.33 1.90 13.22
CA ALA A 247 -2.47 2.87 13.89
C ALA A 247 -2.59 4.28 13.29
N ALA A 248 -2.81 4.37 11.98
CA ALA A 248 -3.06 5.62 11.27
C ALA A 248 -4.51 6.13 11.38
N GLY A 249 -5.38 5.46 12.14
CA GLY A 249 -6.79 5.87 12.29
C GLY A 249 -7.63 5.70 11.02
N LEU A 250 -7.12 4.97 10.02
CA LEU A 250 -7.72 4.85 8.69
C LEU A 250 -8.91 3.88 8.63
N LEU A 251 -9.19 3.15 9.70
CA LEU A 251 -10.34 2.24 9.81
C LEU A 251 -11.53 2.85 10.59
N GLY A 252 -11.38 4.08 11.08
CA GLY A 252 -12.44 4.81 11.79
C GLY A 252 -13.43 5.49 10.85
N GLU A 253 -14.44 6.17 11.41
CA GLU A 253 -15.48 6.87 10.63
C GLU A 253 -14.92 7.99 9.75
N GLU A 254 -13.88 8.68 10.22
CA GLU A 254 -13.14 9.74 9.49
C GLU A 254 -11.97 9.18 8.65
N GLY A 255 -11.89 7.85 8.53
CA GLY A 255 -10.82 7.13 7.85
C GLY A 255 -11.08 6.93 6.35
N LEU A 256 -10.46 5.89 5.79
CA LEU A 256 -10.71 5.49 4.41
C LEU A 256 -12.17 5.06 4.24
N ALA A 257 -12.70 5.26 3.04
CA ALA A 257 -13.94 4.61 2.68
C ALA A 257 -13.78 3.09 2.84
N ARG A 258 -14.81 2.43 3.38
CA ARG A 258 -14.80 0.97 3.62
C ARG A 258 -14.44 0.17 2.37
N ARG A 259 -14.88 0.64 1.20
CA ARG A 259 -14.53 0.07 -0.11
C ARG A 259 -13.02 0.03 -0.31
N ASP A 260 -12.34 1.11 0.01
CA ASP A 260 -10.90 1.27 -0.25
C ASP A 260 -10.07 0.53 0.81
N ALA A 261 -10.53 0.47 2.06
CA ALA A 261 -9.94 -0.40 3.08
C ALA A 261 -10.06 -1.89 2.69
N VAL A 262 -11.25 -2.34 2.30
CA VAL A 262 -11.48 -3.72 1.84
C VAL A 262 -10.68 -4.03 0.58
N ALA A 263 -10.61 -3.12 -0.39
CA ALA A 263 -9.78 -3.28 -1.58
C ALA A 263 -8.30 -3.47 -1.22
N SER A 264 -7.78 -2.68 -0.28
CA SER A 264 -6.38 -2.78 0.16
C SER A 264 -6.10 -4.13 0.84
N MET A 265 -7.02 -4.59 1.70
CA MET A 265 -6.90 -5.89 2.37
C MET A 265 -6.96 -7.07 1.39
N VAL A 266 -7.85 -7.02 0.39
CA VAL A 266 -7.93 -8.04 -0.65
C VAL A 266 -6.68 -8.02 -1.54
N ALA A 267 -6.16 -6.84 -1.88
CA ALA A 267 -4.91 -6.72 -2.61
C ALA A 267 -3.75 -7.36 -1.84
N ALA A 268 -3.60 -7.07 -0.55
CA ALA A 268 -2.58 -7.68 0.30
C ALA A 268 -2.67 -9.21 0.34
N LEU A 269 -3.88 -9.75 0.45
CA LEU A 269 -4.11 -11.20 0.45
C LEU A 269 -3.72 -11.87 -0.87
N CYS A 270 -3.82 -11.16 -2.01
CA CYS A 270 -3.65 -11.75 -3.33
C CYS A 270 -2.35 -11.34 -4.05
N HIS A 271 -1.54 -10.45 -3.46
CA HIS A 271 -0.46 -9.78 -4.20
C HIS A 271 0.62 -10.69 -4.78
N ASP A 272 0.82 -11.89 -4.21
CA ASP A 272 1.78 -12.90 -4.66
C ASP A 272 1.11 -14.23 -5.07
N VAL A 273 -0.19 -14.21 -5.39
CA VAL A 273 -0.91 -15.44 -5.72
C VAL A 273 -0.27 -16.14 -6.94
N ASP A 274 -0.10 -17.45 -6.86
CA ASP A 274 0.58 -18.29 -7.87
C ASP A 274 2.10 -18.05 -8.04
N HIS A 275 2.78 -17.34 -7.13
CA HIS A 275 4.24 -17.15 -7.15
C HIS A 275 5.03 -18.47 -7.04
N GLU A 276 6.02 -18.70 -7.91
CA GLU A 276 6.80 -19.96 -7.98
C GLU A 276 8.11 -19.94 -7.19
N GLY A 277 8.44 -18.79 -6.62
CA GLY A 277 9.69 -18.56 -5.93
C GLY A 277 10.80 -18.03 -6.85
N LEU A 278 10.41 -17.41 -7.97
CA LEU A 278 11.29 -16.93 -9.03
C LEU A 278 10.95 -15.48 -9.32
N SER A 279 11.97 -14.64 -9.37
CA SER A 279 11.85 -13.20 -9.53
C SER A 279 11.67 -12.78 -11.00
N ASN A 280 11.30 -11.51 -11.21
CA ASN A 280 11.32 -10.89 -12.53
C ASN A 280 12.70 -10.99 -13.22
N VAL A 281 13.81 -11.04 -12.47
CA VAL A 281 15.16 -11.22 -13.02
C VAL A 281 15.34 -12.62 -13.61
N TYR A 282 14.82 -13.66 -12.93
CA TYR A 282 14.81 -15.01 -13.46
C TYR A 282 14.01 -15.10 -14.76
N HIS A 283 12.78 -14.57 -14.74
CA HIS A 283 11.88 -14.64 -15.89
C HIS A 283 12.46 -13.95 -17.13
N ALA A 284 13.14 -12.81 -16.95
CA ALA A 284 13.87 -12.13 -18.01
C ALA A 284 15.09 -12.94 -18.48
N ALA A 285 15.87 -13.52 -17.57
CA ALA A 285 17.08 -14.26 -17.91
C ALA A 285 16.82 -15.58 -18.65
N LYS A 286 15.70 -16.24 -18.35
CA LYS A 286 15.32 -17.53 -18.96
C LYS A 286 14.29 -17.41 -20.09
N ASP A 287 13.93 -16.18 -20.48
CA ASP A 287 12.96 -15.87 -21.55
C ASP A 287 11.67 -16.72 -21.44
N THR A 288 11.13 -16.78 -20.22
CA THR A 288 9.97 -17.63 -19.92
C THR A 288 8.71 -17.12 -20.62
N ASP A 289 7.72 -18.00 -20.82
CA ASP A 289 6.39 -17.62 -21.36
C ASP A 289 5.77 -16.43 -20.62
N LEU A 290 6.00 -16.32 -19.31
CA LEU A 290 5.51 -15.21 -18.50
C LEU A 290 6.15 -13.87 -18.89
N ALA A 291 7.47 -13.88 -19.12
CA ALA A 291 8.20 -12.71 -19.59
C ALA A 291 7.75 -12.30 -20.99
N ALA A 292 7.59 -13.27 -21.89
CA ALA A 292 7.08 -13.03 -23.23
C ALA A 292 5.65 -12.46 -23.21
N MET A 293 4.76 -13.02 -22.39
CA MET A 293 3.37 -12.59 -22.25
C MET A 293 3.23 -11.12 -21.83
N TYR A 294 4.10 -10.67 -20.92
CA TYR A 294 4.08 -9.30 -20.39
C TYR A 294 5.17 -8.41 -21.00
N ASN A 295 5.79 -8.82 -22.11
CA ASN A 295 6.85 -8.10 -22.81
C ASN A 295 7.98 -7.61 -21.88
N GLY A 296 8.34 -8.41 -20.87
CA GLY A 296 9.36 -8.09 -19.88
C GLY A 296 8.99 -6.99 -18.87
N VAL A 297 7.77 -6.41 -18.94
CA VAL A 297 7.33 -5.36 -18.02
C VAL A 297 6.67 -5.98 -16.80
N CYS A 298 7.39 -6.02 -15.67
CA CYS A 298 6.91 -6.54 -14.38
C CYS A 298 6.12 -7.88 -14.50
N PRO A 299 6.73 -8.95 -15.06
CA PRO A 299 5.99 -10.17 -15.37
C PRO A 299 5.22 -10.76 -14.18
N MET A 300 5.82 -10.80 -12.99
CA MET A 300 5.20 -11.40 -11.80
C MET A 300 4.02 -10.58 -11.29
N GLU A 301 4.16 -9.27 -11.13
CA GLU A 301 3.06 -8.46 -10.59
C GLU A 301 1.88 -8.39 -11.56
N ASN A 302 2.14 -8.42 -12.87
CA ASN A 302 1.07 -8.57 -13.87
C ASN A 302 0.40 -9.95 -13.79
N HIS A 303 1.17 -11.01 -13.56
CA HIS A 303 0.63 -12.36 -13.34
C HIS A 303 -0.27 -12.42 -12.12
N HIS A 304 0.20 -11.94 -10.97
CA HIS A 304 -0.57 -11.88 -9.73
C HIS A 304 -1.85 -11.07 -9.91
N ALA A 305 -1.78 -9.92 -10.59
CA ALA A 305 -2.95 -9.11 -10.92
C ALA A 305 -3.94 -9.85 -11.83
N ALA A 306 -3.45 -10.60 -12.83
CA ALA A 306 -4.29 -11.38 -13.74
C ALA A 306 -5.01 -12.54 -13.03
N VAL A 307 -4.27 -13.33 -12.24
CA VAL A 307 -4.82 -14.42 -11.42
C VAL A 307 -5.83 -13.87 -10.40
N THR A 308 -5.49 -12.76 -9.75
CA THR A 308 -6.39 -12.08 -8.82
C THR A 308 -7.67 -11.60 -9.52
N SER A 309 -7.56 -11.00 -10.69
CA SER A 309 -8.73 -10.56 -11.47
C SER A 309 -9.65 -11.74 -11.80
N ALA A 310 -9.09 -12.87 -12.23
CA ALA A 310 -9.84 -14.09 -12.50
C ALA A 310 -10.54 -14.64 -11.23
N LEU A 311 -9.84 -14.64 -10.09
CA LEU A 311 -10.42 -15.01 -8.80
C LEU A 311 -11.59 -14.08 -8.42
N LEU A 312 -11.42 -12.77 -8.61
CA LEU A 312 -12.43 -11.76 -8.29
C LEU A 312 -13.65 -11.77 -9.22
N GLN A 313 -13.51 -12.33 -10.42
CA GLN A 313 -14.61 -12.53 -11.38
C GLN A 313 -15.30 -13.88 -11.23
N SER A 314 -14.71 -14.81 -10.48
CA SER A 314 -15.27 -16.13 -10.24
C SER A 314 -16.57 -16.08 -9.42
N ARG A 315 -17.41 -17.12 -9.51
CA ARG A 315 -18.65 -17.23 -8.72
C ARG A 315 -18.43 -17.34 -7.21
N VAL A 316 -17.20 -17.63 -6.77
CA VAL A 316 -16.85 -17.69 -5.34
C VAL A 316 -16.40 -16.34 -4.80
N SER A 317 -16.23 -15.34 -5.66
CA SER A 317 -15.87 -13.98 -5.28
C SER A 317 -17.03 -13.29 -4.56
N PRO A 318 -16.77 -12.55 -3.47
CA PRO A 318 -17.77 -11.68 -2.84
C PRO A 318 -18.23 -10.57 -3.79
N LEU A 319 -17.41 -10.18 -4.77
CA LEU A 319 -17.74 -9.12 -5.73
C LEU A 319 -18.84 -9.55 -6.70
N HIS A 320 -19.13 -10.85 -6.82
CA HIS A 320 -20.24 -11.36 -7.64
C HIS A 320 -21.62 -10.93 -7.10
N LEU A 321 -21.69 -10.50 -5.83
CA LEU A 321 -22.92 -10.02 -5.19
C LEU A 321 -23.13 -8.51 -5.35
N LEU A 322 -22.16 -7.79 -5.91
CA LEU A 322 -22.20 -6.34 -6.06
C LEU A 322 -22.72 -5.95 -7.44
N ASP A 323 -23.16 -4.71 -7.58
CA ASP A 323 -23.48 -4.15 -8.90
C ASP A 323 -22.21 -4.10 -9.79
N PRO A 324 -22.34 -4.28 -11.12
CA PRO A 324 -21.17 -4.36 -12.00
C PRO A 324 -20.23 -3.14 -11.93
N PRO A 325 -20.72 -1.88 -11.87
CA PRO A 325 -19.86 -0.71 -11.66
C PRO A 325 -19.02 -0.77 -10.39
N THR A 326 -19.63 -1.06 -9.23
CA THR A 326 -18.91 -1.18 -7.95
C THR A 326 -17.89 -2.32 -7.99
N ALA A 327 -18.27 -3.49 -8.51
CA ALA A 327 -17.38 -4.62 -8.66
C ALA A 327 -16.18 -4.29 -9.56
N LYS A 328 -16.41 -3.59 -10.68
CA LYS A 328 -15.35 -3.13 -11.59
C LYS A 328 -14.42 -2.15 -10.89
N SER A 329 -14.95 -1.16 -10.18
CA SER A 329 -14.16 -0.18 -9.42
C SER A 329 -13.25 -0.87 -8.39
N LEU A 330 -13.78 -1.82 -7.61
CA LEU A 330 -13.00 -2.58 -6.64
C LEU A 330 -11.87 -3.37 -7.32
N ARG A 331 -12.15 -4.09 -8.42
CA ARG A 331 -11.13 -4.84 -9.17
C ARG A 331 -10.02 -3.92 -9.69
N THR A 332 -10.37 -2.75 -10.22
CA THR A 332 -9.39 -1.77 -10.71
C THR A 332 -8.47 -1.28 -9.59
N THR A 333 -9.03 -0.95 -8.42
CA THR A 333 -8.24 -0.52 -7.26
C THR A 333 -7.33 -1.64 -6.77
N ILE A 334 -7.86 -2.86 -6.59
CA ILE A 334 -7.08 -4.04 -6.17
C ILE A 334 -5.91 -4.30 -7.12
N THR A 335 -6.18 -4.31 -8.43
CA THR A 335 -5.15 -4.50 -9.47
C THR A 335 -4.08 -3.42 -9.39
N SER A 336 -4.48 -2.17 -9.20
CA SER A 336 -3.54 -1.04 -9.13
C SER A 336 -2.65 -1.06 -7.89
N ILE A 337 -3.14 -1.65 -6.78
CA ILE A 337 -2.35 -1.85 -5.56
C ILE A 337 -1.35 -3.00 -5.75
N ILE A 338 -1.77 -4.12 -6.34
CA ILE A 338 -0.88 -5.27 -6.63
C ILE A 338 0.23 -4.85 -7.60
N LEU A 339 -0.08 -4.15 -8.70
CA LEU A 339 0.95 -3.70 -9.65
C LEU A 339 1.99 -2.75 -9.03
N ALA A 340 1.67 -2.13 -7.89
CA ALA A 340 2.60 -1.27 -7.18
C ALA A 340 3.61 -2.06 -6.34
N THR A 341 3.38 -3.35 -6.04
CA THR A 341 4.29 -4.20 -5.24
C THR A 341 5.60 -4.53 -5.97
N ASP A 342 5.70 -4.24 -7.27
CA ASP A 342 6.96 -4.34 -8.00
C ASP A 342 8.03 -3.42 -7.40
N MET A 343 9.20 -3.98 -7.10
CA MET A 343 10.34 -3.23 -6.58
C MET A 343 11.05 -2.38 -7.65
N GLY A 344 10.86 -2.67 -8.93
CA GLY A 344 11.31 -1.83 -10.04
C GLY A 344 10.61 -0.46 -10.12
N LYS A 345 9.38 -0.35 -9.59
CA LYS A 345 8.59 0.90 -9.53
C LYS A 345 8.68 1.62 -8.19
N HIS A 346 9.47 1.09 -7.25
CA HIS A 346 9.53 1.56 -5.87
C HIS A 346 9.86 3.06 -5.75
N ASP A 347 10.93 3.51 -6.42
CA ASP A 347 11.42 4.88 -6.29
C ASP A 347 10.42 5.89 -6.91
N HIS A 348 9.72 5.49 -7.98
CA HIS A 348 8.65 6.30 -8.58
C HIS A 348 7.45 6.46 -7.62
N LEU A 349 7.08 5.41 -6.90
CA LEU A 349 6.02 5.49 -5.88
C LEU A 349 6.43 6.42 -4.73
N LEU A 350 7.67 6.33 -4.24
CA LEU A 350 8.17 7.23 -3.20
C LEU A 350 8.18 8.70 -3.66
N LEU A 351 8.57 8.95 -4.92
CA LEU A 351 8.49 10.29 -5.52
C LEU A 351 7.04 10.78 -5.57
N SER A 352 6.11 9.94 -6.01
CA SER A 352 4.68 10.25 -6.05
C SER A 352 4.12 10.57 -4.67
N ALA A 353 4.52 9.82 -3.65
CA ALA A 353 4.16 10.06 -2.25
C ALA A 353 4.72 11.39 -1.72
N SER A 354 5.89 11.83 -2.22
CA SER A 354 6.51 13.10 -1.81
C SER A 354 5.71 14.33 -2.26
N THR A 355 5.01 14.25 -3.39
CA THR A 355 4.19 15.34 -3.96
C THR A 355 2.71 15.21 -3.63
N THR A 356 2.27 14.08 -3.08
CA THR A 356 0.87 13.84 -2.69
C THR A 356 0.54 14.61 -1.40
N SER A 357 -0.63 15.25 -1.36
CA SER A 357 -1.11 15.93 -0.16
C SER A 357 -1.31 14.92 0.99
N PRO A 358 -0.94 15.28 2.23
CA PRO A 358 -1.20 14.43 3.38
C PRO A 358 -2.70 14.16 3.57
N TRP A 359 -3.05 12.95 3.98
CA TRP A 359 -4.38 12.59 4.44
C TRP A 359 -4.69 13.29 5.78
N PRO A 360 -5.92 13.80 6.01
CA PRO A 360 -7.13 13.71 5.17
C PRO A 360 -7.35 14.96 4.28
N ALA A 361 -6.32 15.75 3.96
CA ALA A 361 -6.51 17.02 3.25
C ALA A 361 -7.04 16.85 1.80
N CYS A 362 -6.92 15.65 1.24
CA CYS A 362 -7.48 15.27 -0.06
C CYS A 362 -8.91 14.71 0.10
N CYS A 363 -9.83 15.19 -0.74
CA CYS A 363 -11.25 14.79 -0.73
C CYS A 363 -11.53 13.35 -1.20
N GLU A 364 -10.57 12.71 -1.87
CA GLU A 364 -10.59 11.29 -2.23
C GLU A 364 -9.36 10.60 -1.64
N THR A 365 -9.49 9.32 -1.26
CA THR A 365 -8.35 8.50 -0.86
C THR A 365 -7.34 8.45 -2.01
N PRO A 366 -6.12 8.99 -1.84
CA PRO A 366 -5.13 8.92 -2.88
C PRO A 366 -4.73 7.45 -3.04
N LEU A 367 -4.86 6.90 -4.25
CA LEU A 367 -4.36 5.56 -4.57
C LEU A 367 -2.90 5.36 -4.11
N VAL A 368 -2.10 6.43 -4.18
CA VAL A 368 -0.72 6.48 -3.67
C VAL A 368 -0.63 6.12 -2.19
N LEU A 369 -1.56 6.57 -1.34
CA LEU A 369 -1.60 6.19 0.07
C LEU A 369 -1.81 4.68 0.23
N GLN A 370 -2.75 4.09 -0.51
CA GLN A 370 -3.00 2.64 -0.47
C GLN A 370 -1.79 1.85 -0.96
N GLN A 371 -1.11 2.32 -2.01
CA GLN A 371 0.11 1.70 -2.54
C GLN A 371 1.29 1.79 -1.57
N VAL A 372 1.48 2.94 -0.91
CA VAL A 372 2.53 3.10 0.11
C VAL A 372 2.24 2.24 1.35
N LEU A 373 0.98 2.17 1.79
CA LEU A 373 0.55 1.26 2.86
C LEU A 373 0.85 -0.20 2.51
N MET A 374 0.50 -0.61 1.29
CA MET A 374 0.80 -1.95 0.79
C MET A 374 2.30 -2.24 0.82
N LYS A 375 3.15 -1.32 0.35
CA LYS A 375 4.61 -1.48 0.42
C LYS A 375 5.14 -1.55 1.85
N CYS A 376 4.63 -0.75 2.76
CA CYS A 376 5.03 -0.84 4.17
C CYS A 376 4.68 -2.21 4.75
N ALA A 377 3.48 -2.72 4.43
CA ALA A 377 3.00 -4.02 4.88
C ALA A 377 3.78 -5.19 4.27
N ASP A 378 4.13 -5.11 2.99
CA ASP A 378 4.93 -6.11 2.28
C ASP A 378 6.37 -6.17 2.83
N LEU A 379 6.92 -5.02 3.20
CA LEU A 379 8.26 -4.86 3.80
C LEU A 379 8.24 -4.93 5.35
N SER A 380 7.27 -5.60 5.95
CA SER A 380 7.01 -5.54 7.39
C SER A 380 7.75 -6.57 8.24
N ASN A 381 8.47 -7.53 7.65
CA ASN A 381 9.05 -8.66 8.39
C ASN A 381 9.96 -8.24 9.55
N GLU A 382 10.72 -7.17 9.38
CA GLU A 382 11.62 -6.61 10.41
C GLU A 382 10.89 -5.81 11.52
N LEU A 383 9.56 -5.67 11.45
CA LEU A 383 8.74 -5.18 12.57
C LEU A 383 8.52 -6.24 13.66
N GLN A 384 8.69 -7.52 13.30
CA GLN A 384 8.54 -8.64 14.22
C GLN A 384 9.72 -8.70 15.19
N ASP A 385 9.57 -9.47 16.27
CA ASP A 385 10.71 -9.76 17.14
C ASP A 385 11.80 -10.55 16.39
N PRO A 386 13.05 -10.51 16.88
CA PRO A 386 14.20 -11.03 16.15
C PRO A 386 14.07 -12.50 15.72
N ALA A 387 13.47 -13.35 16.54
CA ALA A 387 13.30 -14.76 16.23
C ALA A 387 12.35 -14.96 15.04
N ALA A 388 11.25 -14.20 14.99
CA ALA A 388 10.32 -14.27 13.88
C ALA A 388 10.86 -13.61 12.60
N ALA A 389 11.58 -12.49 12.72
CA ALA A 389 12.26 -11.86 11.58
C ALA A 389 13.30 -12.79 10.93
N ALA A 390 14.07 -13.53 11.75
CA ALA A 390 15.05 -14.49 11.27
C ALA A 390 14.43 -15.63 10.44
N VAL A 391 13.22 -16.10 10.79
CA VAL A 391 12.49 -17.10 9.99
C VAL A 391 12.21 -16.58 8.58
N TRP A 392 11.78 -15.31 8.46
CA TRP A 392 11.52 -14.69 7.17
C TRP A 392 12.80 -14.47 6.37
N ALA A 393 13.87 -14.01 7.00
CA ALA A 393 15.16 -13.84 6.34
C ALA A 393 15.68 -15.19 5.81
N SER A 394 15.62 -16.25 6.61
CA SER A 394 16.01 -17.60 6.19
C SER A 394 15.15 -18.15 5.05
N ALA A 395 13.83 -17.95 5.12
CA ALA A 395 12.91 -18.33 4.05
C ALA A 395 13.23 -17.61 2.72
N LEU A 396 13.50 -16.30 2.77
CA LEU A 396 13.88 -15.53 1.59
C LEU A 396 15.22 -16.01 1.01
N MET A 397 16.22 -16.25 1.86
CA MET A 397 17.52 -16.75 1.42
C MET A 397 17.42 -18.15 0.81
N THR A 398 16.54 -19.00 1.32
CA THR A 398 16.26 -20.32 0.73
C THR A 398 15.71 -20.17 -0.68
N GLU A 399 14.78 -19.26 -0.88
CA GLU A 399 14.16 -19.02 -2.18
C GLU A 399 15.13 -18.38 -3.18
N LEU A 400 15.87 -17.35 -2.77
CA LEU A 400 16.88 -16.70 -3.61
C LEU A 400 18.00 -17.67 -4.03
N ASN A 401 18.42 -18.57 -3.14
CA ASN A 401 19.41 -19.58 -3.48
C ASN A 401 18.87 -20.68 -4.41
N ALA A 402 17.60 -21.05 -4.29
CA ALA A 402 16.94 -21.91 -5.26
C ALA A 402 16.91 -21.27 -6.66
N GLU A 403 16.65 -19.95 -6.73
CA GLU A 403 16.75 -19.20 -7.99
C GLU A 403 18.19 -19.17 -8.53
N GLN A 404 19.21 -18.89 -7.70
CA GLN A 404 20.61 -18.91 -8.16
C GLN A 404 20.98 -20.26 -8.79
N ALA A 405 20.58 -21.36 -8.15
CA ALA A 405 20.79 -22.69 -8.69
C ALA A 405 20.08 -22.89 -10.04
N ALA A 406 18.84 -22.43 -10.18
CA ALA A 406 18.10 -22.51 -11.44
C ALA A 406 18.69 -21.61 -12.56
N LEU A 407 19.46 -20.58 -12.18
CA LEU A 407 20.22 -19.70 -13.08
C LEU A 407 21.66 -20.16 -13.32
N ASP A 408 22.08 -21.31 -12.77
CA ASP A 408 23.45 -21.82 -12.84
C ASP A 408 24.49 -20.83 -12.27
N ARG A 409 24.12 -20.11 -11.21
CA ARG A 409 24.94 -19.12 -10.52
C ARG A 409 25.41 -19.62 -9.15
N ALA A 410 26.47 -18.99 -8.65
CA ALA A 410 26.97 -19.28 -7.30
C ALA A 410 25.91 -18.94 -6.24
N PRO A 411 25.82 -19.72 -5.15
CA PRO A 411 24.89 -19.43 -4.07
C PRO A 411 25.26 -18.11 -3.38
N ILE A 412 24.24 -17.40 -2.91
CA ILE A 412 24.37 -16.22 -2.07
C ILE A 412 24.70 -16.70 -0.65
N ALA A 413 25.72 -16.10 -0.04
CA ALA A 413 26.08 -16.36 1.35
C ALA A 413 24.89 -16.11 2.28
N ALA A 414 24.63 -17.08 3.14
CA ALA A 414 23.47 -17.09 4.04
C ALA A 414 23.88 -17.34 5.51
N ASP A 415 25.14 -17.08 5.86
CA ASP A 415 25.55 -16.98 7.25
C ASP A 415 24.97 -15.72 7.90
N ASP A 416 24.92 -15.71 9.24
CA ASP A 416 24.29 -14.64 10.01
C ASP A 416 24.88 -13.25 9.70
N VAL A 417 26.18 -13.16 9.40
CA VAL A 417 26.86 -11.88 9.11
C VAL A 417 26.50 -11.39 7.70
N ALA A 418 26.49 -12.27 6.71
CA ALA A 418 26.06 -11.94 5.36
C ALA A 418 24.59 -11.48 5.33
N ILE A 419 23.71 -12.20 6.02
CA ILE A 419 22.29 -11.81 6.17
C ILE A 419 22.19 -10.46 6.86
N ALA A 420 22.89 -10.24 7.98
CA ALA A 420 22.86 -8.97 8.70
C ALA A 420 23.32 -7.80 7.82
N ARG A 421 24.41 -7.97 7.06
CA ARG A 421 24.91 -6.93 6.14
C ARG A 421 23.89 -6.59 5.05
N GLY A 422 23.25 -7.62 4.46
CA GLY A 422 22.17 -7.45 3.50
C GLY A 422 20.96 -6.72 4.09
N GLN A 423 20.56 -7.09 5.30
CA GLN A 423 19.43 -6.47 6.00
C GLN A 423 19.68 -5.00 6.35
N VAL A 424 20.88 -4.63 6.80
CA VAL A 424 21.23 -3.22 7.02
C VAL A 424 21.06 -2.42 5.73
N ALA A 425 21.61 -2.91 4.62
CA ALA A 425 21.52 -2.25 3.33
C ALA A 425 20.06 -2.11 2.85
N PHE A 426 19.25 -3.17 3.02
CA PHE A 426 17.85 -3.19 2.61
C PHE A 426 16.98 -2.26 3.46
N LEU A 427 17.16 -2.27 4.79
CA LEU A 427 16.48 -1.38 5.72
C LEU A 427 16.76 0.09 5.40
N ASP A 428 18.01 0.41 5.07
CA ASP A 428 18.43 1.77 4.74
C ASP A 428 17.92 2.25 3.38
N ALA A 429 18.05 1.41 2.36
CA ALA A 429 17.75 1.80 1.00
C ALA A 429 16.25 1.74 0.65
N LYS A 430 15.49 0.85 1.29
CA LYS A 430 14.11 0.54 0.88
C LYS A 430 13.10 0.66 2.01
N VAL A 431 13.31 -0.02 3.14
CA VAL A 431 12.27 -0.13 4.18
C VAL A 431 12.04 1.21 4.91
N LEU A 432 13.07 1.78 5.55
CA LEU A 432 12.93 3.04 6.29
C LEU A 432 12.45 4.21 5.41
N PRO A 433 12.96 4.40 4.16
CA PRO A 433 12.41 5.40 3.24
C PRO A 433 10.91 5.24 2.97
N THR A 434 10.42 4.01 2.83
CA THR A 434 8.99 3.73 2.60
C THR A 434 8.14 4.12 3.80
N TYR A 435 8.58 3.78 5.01
CA TYR A 435 7.87 4.19 6.23
C TYR A 435 7.92 5.70 6.47
N ARG A 436 8.99 6.39 6.05
CA ARG A 436 9.06 7.86 6.06
C ARG A 436 8.11 8.48 5.05
N ALA A 437 7.92 7.87 3.88
CA ALA A 437 6.90 8.29 2.92
C ALA A 437 5.49 8.11 3.50
N LEU A 438 5.21 7.00 4.18
CA LEU A 438 3.95 6.82 4.90
C LEU A 438 3.75 7.89 5.98
N ALA A 439 4.78 8.16 6.79
CA ALA A 439 4.75 9.19 7.84
C ALA A 439 4.43 10.59 7.30
N ARG A 440 4.85 10.91 6.06
CA ARG A 440 4.46 12.15 5.38
C ARG A 440 2.97 12.17 5.05
N LEU A 441 2.43 11.04 4.59
CA LEU A 441 1.04 10.95 4.15
C LEU A 441 0.04 10.91 5.31
N VAL A 442 0.34 10.22 6.41
CA VAL A 442 -0.61 10.02 7.53
C VAL A 442 -0.19 10.66 8.86
N GLY A 443 0.93 11.39 8.85
CA GLY A 443 1.50 12.01 10.03
C GLY A 443 2.49 11.10 10.78
N VAL A 444 3.58 11.70 11.25
CA VAL A 444 4.69 10.97 11.89
C VAL A 444 4.25 10.21 13.15
N ALA A 445 3.32 10.77 13.93
CA ALA A 445 2.87 10.16 15.19
C ALA A 445 2.25 8.77 14.98
N ALA A 446 1.51 8.57 13.89
CA ALA A 446 0.89 7.29 13.55
C ALA A 446 1.91 6.20 13.19
N VAL A 447 3.03 6.59 12.58
CA VAL A 447 4.01 5.65 12.00
C VAL A 447 5.24 5.49 12.89
N ARG A 448 5.47 6.41 13.83
CA ARG A 448 6.64 6.45 14.71
C ARG A 448 6.93 5.11 15.42
N PRO A 449 5.94 4.42 16.02
CA PRO A 449 6.20 3.14 16.69
C PRO A 449 6.74 2.05 15.77
N PHE A 450 6.42 2.10 14.47
CA PHE A 450 6.95 1.16 13.48
C PHE A 450 8.36 1.55 13.05
N ILE A 451 8.61 2.84 12.82
CA ILE A 451 9.95 3.36 12.48
C ILE A 451 10.94 3.03 13.61
N ASP A 452 10.59 3.28 14.86
CA ASP A 452 11.46 3.02 16.01
C ASP A 452 11.85 1.52 16.09
N ARG A 453 10.95 0.61 15.72
CA ARG A 453 11.24 -0.83 15.65
C ARG A 453 12.20 -1.18 14.53
N LEU A 454 11.98 -0.63 13.34
CA LEU A 454 12.84 -0.85 12.18
C LEU A 454 14.25 -0.30 12.44
N GLU A 455 14.36 0.84 13.10
CA GLU A 455 15.65 1.39 13.53
C GLU A 455 16.32 0.50 14.58
N ALA A 456 15.58 -0.02 15.56
CA ALA A 456 16.10 -1.00 16.50
C ALA A 456 16.53 -2.32 15.83
N ALA A 457 15.82 -2.78 14.80
CA ALA A 457 16.19 -3.96 14.01
C ALA A 457 17.49 -3.74 13.23
N ARG A 458 17.56 -2.60 12.52
CA ARG A 458 18.77 -2.17 11.81
C ARG A 458 19.98 -2.11 12.74
N GLU A 459 19.82 -1.58 13.94
CA GLU A 459 20.91 -1.47 14.90
C GLU A 459 21.41 -2.82 15.40
N ARG A 460 20.51 -3.78 15.64
CA ARG A 460 20.91 -5.16 15.98
C ARG A 460 21.75 -5.79 14.88
N TYR A 461 21.35 -5.66 13.62
CA TYR A 461 22.14 -6.20 12.50
C TYR A 461 23.51 -5.52 12.36
N ARG A 462 23.60 -4.22 12.62
CA ARG A 462 24.89 -3.52 12.65
C ARG A 462 25.82 -4.06 13.70
N GLN A 463 25.33 -4.29 14.90
CA GLN A 463 26.12 -4.88 15.98
C GLN A 463 26.63 -6.28 15.59
N THR A 464 25.83 -7.08 14.90
CA THR A 464 26.28 -8.38 14.35
C THR A 464 27.42 -8.21 13.34
N VAL A 465 27.31 -7.23 12.43
CA VAL A 465 28.34 -6.95 11.42
C VAL A 465 29.63 -6.42 12.08
N GLU A 466 29.51 -5.49 13.02
CA GLU A 466 30.64 -4.88 13.73
C GLU A 466 31.38 -5.91 14.60
N ALA A 467 30.66 -6.79 15.29
CA ALA A 467 31.28 -7.85 16.08
C ALA A 467 32.10 -8.81 15.20
N ALA A 468 31.59 -9.14 14.01
CA ALA A 468 32.30 -10.00 13.06
C ALA A 468 33.51 -9.32 12.41
N ASP A 469 33.41 -8.03 12.10
CA ASP A 469 34.51 -7.26 11.50
C ASP A 469 35.59 -6.90 12.55
N GLY A 470 35.20 -6.66 13.81
CA GLY A 470 36.09 -6.41 14.94
C GLY A 470 36.87 -7.64 15.40
N GLY A 471 36.22 -8.82 15.44
CA GLY A 471 36.89 -10.09 15.78
C GLY A 471 38.00 -10.49 14.78
N LYS A 472 37.87 -10.08 13.51
CA LYS A 472 38.90 -10.31 12.48
C LYS A 472 40.18 -9.49 12.68
N MET A 473 40.14 -8.41 13.47
CA MET A 473 41.32 -7.60 13.76
C MET A 473 42.15 -8.16 14.92
N ASP A 474 41.54 -8.91 15.84
CA ASP A 474 42.22 -9.46 17.02
C ASP A 474 42.84 -10.87 16.78
N GLU A 475 42.38 -11.62 15.77
CA GLU A 475 42.96 -12.94 15.40
C GLU A 475 44.26 -12.83 14.57
N GLY A 476 44.72 -11.61 14.27
CA GLY A 476 45.89 -11.34 13.44
C GLY A 476 47.16 -10.88 14.19
N ASN A 477 47.21 -11.00 15.52
CA ASN A 477 48.36 -10.55 16.32
C ASN A 477 49.03 -11.67 17.13
#